data_AF-A0A401M3V0-F1
#
_entry.id   AF-A0A401M3V0-F1
#
_cell.length_a   1.000
_cell.length_b   1.000
_cell.length_c   1.000
_cell.angle_alpha   90.00
_cell.angle_beta   90.00
_cell.angle_gamma   90.00
#
_symmetry.space_group_name_H-M   'P 1'
#
loop_
_entity.id
_entity.type
_entity.pdbx_description
1 polymer ?
#
loop_
_entity_poly.entity_id
_entity_poly.type
_entity_poly.pdbx_seq_one_letter_code
_entity_poly.pdbx_strand_id
1 'polypeptide(L)'
;MAGLVCYRPGHRSRLLFCLHRYQRRKGEQASFTWRDYRDFLVLAHHELDTPIVLIWDSTGHTCAEMTAFIEAKSSWYASSGSRPTRRI
;
A
#
# COMPACT_ATOMS: atom_id res chain seq x y z
N MET A 1 7.11 -8.54 -3.15
CA MET A 1 7.81 -7.24 -3.32
C MET A 1 6.73 -6.19 -3.46
N ALA A 2 6.90 -5.04 -2.80
CA ALA A 2 5.99 -3.91 -2.92
C ALA A 2 6.79 -2.65 -3.24
N GLY A 3 6.25 -1.80 -4.10
CA GLY A 3 6.85 -0.52 -4.48
C GLY A 3 5.82 0.60 -4.36
N LEU A 4 6.27 1.77 -3.93
CA LEU A 4 5.47 2.97 -3.74
C LEU A 4 6.21 4.16 -4.38
N VAL A 5 5.56 4.79 -5.35
CA VAL A 5 6.05 6.05 -5.93
C VAL A 5 5.32 7.19 -5.24
N CYS A 6 6.10 8.06 -4.61
CA CYS A 6 5.59 9.14 -3.78
C CYS A 6 5.82 10.45 -4.51
N TYR A 7 4.73 11.19 -4.76
CA TYR A 7 4.75 12.46 -5.46
C TYR A 7 4.25 13.58 -4.54
N ARG A 8 5.04 14.65 -4.42
CA ARG A 8 4.65 15.89 -3.77
C ARG A 8 4.95 17.04 -4.72
N PRO A 9 3.97 17.89 -5.08
CA PRO A 9 4.21 19.06 -5.92
C PRO A 9 5.37 19.90 -5.39
N GLY A 10 6.26 20.35 -6.29
CA GLY A 10 7.46 21.12 -5.94
C GLY A 10 8.59 20.33 -5.28
N HIS A 11 8.47 19.00 -5.13
CA HIS A 11 9.51 18.14 -4.57
C HIS A 11 9.92 17.05 -5.58
N ARG A 12 11.15 16.53 -5.46
CA ARG A 12 11.54 15.34 -6.23
C ARG A 12 10.71 14.14 -5.80
N SER A 13 10.18 13.42 -6.79
CA SER A 13 9.53 12.13 -6.58
C SER A 13 10.48 11.15 -5.88
N ARG A 14 9.95 10.33 -4.99
CA ARG A 14 10.71 9.30 -4.27
C ARG A 14 10.11 7.93 -4.55
N LEU A 15 10.98 6.94 -4.76
CA LEU A 15 10.58 5.54 -4.85
C LEU A 15 10.95 4.86 -3.53
N LEU A 16 9.94 4.37 -2.82
CA LEU A 16 10.09 3.50 -1.66
C LEU A 16 9.79 2.08 -2.11
N PHE A 17 10.63 1.12 -1.77
CA PHE A 17 10.38 -0.29 -2.10
C PHE A 17 10.68 -1.19 -0.90
N CYS A 18 9.80 -2.16 -0.66
CA CYS A 18 10.01 -3.22 0.30
C CYS A 18 10.30 -4.53 -0.46
N LEU A 19 11.52 -5.04 -0.28
CA LEU A 19 11.96 -6.29 -0.86
C LEU A 19 12.07 -7.35 0.24
N HIS A 20 10.96 -8.01 0.54
CA HIS A 20 10.94 -9.10 1.50
C HIS A 20 11.36 -10.41 0.84
N ARG A 21 12.38 -11.08 1.38
CA ARG A 21 12.87 -12.38 0.89
C ARG A 21 12.21 -13.51 1.69
N TYR A 22 11.23 -14.18 1.07
CA TYR A 22 10.59 -15.36 1.65
C TYR A 22 11.39 -16.62 1.30
N GLN A 23 11.84 -17.39 2.29
CA GLN A 23 12.67 -18.59 2.05
C GLN A 23 11.82 -19.85 1.79
N ARG A 24 10.48 -19.72 1.85
CA ARG A 24 9.49 -20.79 1.60
C ARG A 24 9.76 -22.09 2.38
N ARG A 25 10.31 -21.99 3.60
CA ARG A 25 10.46 -23.15 4.48
C ARG A 25 9.11 -23.58 5.03
N LYS A 26 8.98 -24.85 5.42
CA LYS A 26 7.75 -25.38 6.02
C LYS A 26 7.42 -24.59 7.30
N GLY A 27 6.27 -23.90 7.30
CA GLY A 27 5.83 -23.03 8.41
C GLY A 27 6.25 -21.56 8.27
N GLU A 28 7.04 -21.21 7.26
CA GLU A 28 7.38 -19.82 6.94
C GLU A 28 6.35 -19.25 5.95
N GLN A 29 6.15 -17.94 6.03
CA GLN A 29 5.28 -17.22 5.11
C GLN A 29 5.80 -17.37 3.68
N ALA A 30 4.94 -17.79 2.75
CA ALA A 30 5.34 -18.10 1.38
C ALA A 30 5.39 -16.86 0.46
N SER A 31 4.74 -15.77 0.88
CA SER A 31 4.52 -14.57 0.07
C SER A 31 4.23 -13.34 0.93
N PHE A 32 4.25 -12.19 0.26
CA PHE A 32 3.79 -10.93 0.81
C PHE A 32 2.30 -10.98 1.12
N THR A 33 1.91 -10.57 2.31
CA THR A 33 0.52 -10.60 2.79
C THR A 33 0.00 -9.20 3.07
N TRP A 34 -1.29 -9.11 3.39
CA TRP A 34 -1.92 -7.83 3.73
C TRP A 34 -1.25 -7.12 4.92
N ARG A 35 -0.69 -7.87 5.89
CA ARG A 35 0.01 -7.29 7.05
C ARG A 35 1.30 -6.59 6.61
N ASP A 36 2.03 -7.22 5.70
CA ASP A 36 3.25 -6.63 5.14
C ASP A 36 2.92 -5.34 4.36
N TYR A 37 1.79 -5.33 3.65
CA TYR A 37 1.30 -4.12 2.97
C TYR A 37 0.88 -3.02 3.97
N ARG A 38 0.18 -3.38 5.04
CA ARG A 38 -0.20 -2.43 6.10
C ARG A 38 1.04 -1.77 6.70
N ASP A 39 2.01 -2.57 7.10
CA ASP A 39 3.21 -2.07 7.77
C ASP A 39 4.04 -1.21 6.81
N PHE A 40 4.09 -1.58 5.52
CA PHE A 40 4.73 -0.76 4.49
C PHE A 40 4.03 0.59 4.28
N LEU A 41 2.70 0.63 4.27
CA LEU A 41 1.93 1.87 4.14
C LEU A 41 2.10 2.80 5.35
N VAL A 42 2.14 2.22 6.56
CA VAL A 42 2.40 2.97 7.79
C VAL A 42 3.79 3.62 7.76
N LEU A 43 4.82 2.85 7.38
CA LEU A 43 6.19 3.39 7.22
C LEU A 43 6.24 4.50 6.17
N ALA A 44 5.62 4.29 5.00
CA ALA A 44 5.57 5.31 3.96
C ALA A 44 4.88 6.60 4.43
N HIS A 45 3.79 6.49 5.20
CA HIS A 45 3.08 7.66 5.74
C HIS A 45 3.97 8.44 6.72
N HIS A 46 4.64 7.74 7.63
CA HIS A 46 5.57 8.38 8.58
C HIS A 46 6.76 9.08 7.88
N GLU A 47 7.30 8.49 6.82
CA GLU A 47 8.45 9.06 6.09
C GLU A 47 8.08 10.27 5.22
N LEU A 48 6.84 10.34 4.74
CA LEU A 48 6.42 11.37 3.80
C LEU A 48 5.72 12.56 4.47
N ASP A 49 5.06 12.33 5.61
CA ASP A 49 4.24 13.32 6.32
C ASP A 49 3.22 14.03 5.38
N THR A 50 2.78 13.32 4.34
CA THR A 50 1.85 13.84 3.32
C THR A 50 0.87 12.76 2.86
N PRO A 51 -0.27 13.16 2.28
CA PRO A 51 -1.23 12.20 1.73
C PRO A 51 -0.62 11.32 0.64
N ILE A 52 -0.88 10.02 0.71
CA ILE A 52 -0.36 9.02 -0.22
C ILE A 52 -1.39 8.78 -1.34
N VAL A 53 -0.95 8.72 -2.58
CA VAL A 53 -1.75 8.17 -3.69
C VAL A 53 -1.28 6.75 -3.94
N LEU A 54 -2.20 5.80 -3.91
CA LEU A 54 -1.89 4.39 -3.95
C LEU A 54 -2.40 3.76 -5.24
N ILE A 55 -1.48 3.20 -6.03
CA ILE A 55 -1.76 2.53 -7.29
C ILE A 55 -1.23 1.09 -7.17
N TRP A 56 -2.10 0.12 -7.42
CA TRP A 56 -1.79 -1.30 -7.30
C TRP A 56 -1.89 -2.00 -8.66
N ASP A 57 -1.22 -3.14 -8.82
CA ASP A 57 -1.55 -4.09 -9.89
C ASP A 57 -2.81 -4.93 -9.49
N SER A 58 -3.47 -5.56 -10.46
CA SER A 58 -4.82 -6.12 -10.26
C SER A 58 -4.85 -7.49 -9.58
N THR A 59 -3.72 -8.01 -9.10
CA THR A 59 -3.60 -9.40 -8.63
C THR A 59 -3.07 -9.45 -7.19
N GLY A 60 -3.96 -9.40 -6.20
CA GLY A 60 -3.66 -9.86 -4.84
C GLY A 60 -4.05 -8.94 -3.67
N HIS A 61 -4.59 -7.74 -3.92
CA HIS A 61 -4.75 -6.72 -2.86
C HIS A 61 -6.17 -6.55 -2.32
N THR A 62 -7.10 -7.41 -2.74
CA THR A 62 -8.54 -7.30 -2.44
C THR A 62 -8.97 -8.19 -1.27
N CYS A 63 -8.26 -8.17 -0.15
CA CYS A 63 -8.75 -8.76 1.09
C CYS A 63 -9.58 -7.73 1.90
N ALA A 64 -10.56 -8.22 2.65
CA ALA A 64 -11.47 -7.37 3.42
C ALA A 64 -10.72 -6.53 4.47
N GLU A 65 -9.64 -7.07 5.03
CA GLU A 65 -8.78 -6.41 6.00
C GLU A 65 -8.07 -5.19 5.40
N MET A 66 -7.60 -5.31 4.15
CA MET A 66 -6.97 -4.19 3.45
C MET A 66 -7.98 -3.09 3.15
N THR A 67 -9.18 -3.46 2.70
CA THR A 67 -10.27 -2.50 2.45
C THR A 67 -10.65 -1.76 3.72
N ALA A 68 -10.87 -2.48 4.83
CA ALA A 68 -11.19 -1.89 6.12
C ALA A 68 -10.08 -0.97 6.64
N PHE A 69 -8.81 -1.35 6.43
CA PHE A 69 -7.67 -0.51 6.79
C PHE A 69 -7.63 0.79 5.97
N ILE A 70 -7.81 0.72 4.64
CA ILE A 70 -7.83 1.90 3.77
C ILE A 70 -8.99 2.82 4.13
N GLU A 71 -10.18 2.28 4.40
CA GLU A 71 -11.34 3.07 4.84
C GLU A 71 -11.09 3.78 6.18
N ALA A 72 -10.57 3.04 7.16
CA ALA A 72 -10.23 3.60 8.48
C ALA A 72 -9.13 4.67 8.42
N LYS A 73 -8.27 4.62 7.39
CA LYS A 73 -7.19 5.58 7.14
C LYS A 73 -7.46 6.49 5.94
N SER A 74 -8.73 6.73 5.63
CA SER A 74 -9.12 7.55 4.47
C SER A 74 -8.50 8.94 4.46
N SER A 75 -8.19 9.53 5.62
CA SER A 75 -7.49 10.83 5.73
C SER A 75 -6.02 10.80 5.33
N TRP A 76 -5.39 9.62 5.28
CA TRP A 76 -4.00 9.44 4.83
C TRP A 76 -3.88 9.43 3.31
N TYR A 77 -4.98 9.22 2.59
CA TYR A 77 -4.98 9.14 1.14
C TYR A 77 -5.56 10.42 0.56
N ALA A 78 -4.91 10.97 -0.45
CA ALA A 78 -5.54 12.04 -1.20
C ALA A 78 -6.78 11.46 -1.89
N SER A 79 -7.94 12.06 -1.69
CA SER A 79 -9.14 11.70 -2.43
C SER A 79 -8.97 12.14 -3.88
N SER A 80 -8.22 11.39 -4.69
CA SER A 80 -8.36 11.50 -6.14
C SER A 80 -9.75 10.99 -6.46
N GLY A 81 -10.64 11.88 -6.92
CA GLY A 81 -12.02 11.57 -7.21
C GLY A 81 -12.18 10.37 -8.14
N SER A 82 -12.35 9.20 -7.54
CA SER A 82 -12.99 8.03 -8.12
C SER A 82 -13.37 7.13 -6.97
N ARG A 83 -14.62 7.26 -6.50
CA ARG A 83 -15.25 6.19 -5.72
C ARG A 83 -14.98 4.88 -6.47
N PRO A 84 -14.48 3.82 -5.82
CA PRO A 84 -14.49 2.51 -6.45
C PRO A 84 -15.96 2.14 -6.61
N THR A 85 -16.51 2.37 -7.79
CA THR A 85 -17.78 1.80 -8.20
C THR A 85 -17.60 0.30 -8.09
N ARG A 86 -18.20 -0.28 -7.04
CA ARG A 86 -18.59 -1.69 -7.00
C ARG A 86 -19.20 -2.01 -8.36
N ARG A 87 -18.51 -2.83 -9.15
CA ARG A 87 -19.19 -3.67 -10.13
C ARG A 87 -18.93 -5.11 -9.73
N ILE A 88 -20.07 -5.79 -9.65
CA ILE A 88 -20.31 -7.18 -9.30
C ILE A 88 -19.58 -8.08 -10.30
#